data_AF-A0A7J6QRD0-F1
#
_entry.id   AF-A0A7J6QRD0-F1
#
_cell.length_a   1.000
_cell.length_b   1.000
_cell.length_c   1.000
_cell.angle_alpha   90.00
_cell.angle_beta   90.00
_cell.angle_gamma   90.00
#
_symmetry.space_group_name_H-M   'P 1'
#
loop_
_entity.id
_entity.type
_entity.pdbx_description
1 polymer ?
#
loop_
_entity_poly.entity_id
_entity_poly.type
_entity_poly.pdbx_seq_one_letter_code
_entity_poly.pdbx_strand_id
1 'polypeptide(L)'
;MALDPLLSLFNLINSTPNAELSRISIEEFSGTGRGVCVKKSMRGGQVAVGIPGQFVITANATSPCLKDDSEAYRRWIGKMEKILSGAELLALVLLRLLERSRSNLDPSDWRSLYLRTLPSKYPTISYWTEVDKKIFSAASSVLAVELGKAERTCKIFCEKIGK
;
A
#
# COMPACT_ATOMS: atom_id res chain seq x y z
N MET A 1 12.29 17.56 -20.92
CA MET A 1 12.30 17.06 -19.53
C MET A 1 11.18 16.04 -19.42
N ALA A 2 11.45 14.80 -18.99
CA ALA A 2 10.37 13.84 -18.76
C ALA A 2 9.50 14.38 -17.62
N LEU A 3 8.17 14.47 -17.83
CA LEU A 3 7.25 14.86 -16.76
C LEU A 3 7.37 13.87 -15.59
N ASP A 4 7.24 14.37 -14.37
CA ASP A 4 7.15 13.53 -13.16
C ASP A 4 6.00 12.52 -13.33
N PRO A 5 6.25 11.20 -13.25
CA PRO A 5 5.21 10.18 -13.37
C PRO A 5 4.08 10.36 -12.36
N LEU A 6 4.37 10.91 -11.17
CA LEU A 6 3.37 11.12 -10.14
C LEU A 6 2.43 12.27 -10.47
N LEU A 7 2.98 13.41 -10.89
CA LEU A 7 2.18 14.54 -11.37
C LEU A 7 1.34 14.14 -12.59
N SER A 8 1.91 13.33 -13.48
CA SER A 8 1.22 12.83 -14.68
C SER A 8 0.07 11.91 -14.33
N LEU A 9 0.27 10.98 -13.39
CA LEU A 9 -0.80 10.11 -12.87
C LEU A 9 -1.90 10.94 -12.20
N PHE A 10 -1.52 11.89 -11.36
CA PHE A 10 -2.46 12.76 -10.65
C PHE A 10 -3.34 13.54 -11.63
N ASN A 11 -2.73 14.14 -12.65
CA ASN A 11 -3.44 14.89 -13.69
C ASN A 11 -4.36 13.98 -14.52
N LEU A 12 -3.93 12.77 -14.84
CA LEU A 12 -4.73 11.78 -15.57
C LEU A 12 -5.95 11.33 -14.78
N ILE A 13 -5.81 11.08 -13.48
CA ILE A 13 -6.94 10.71 -12.63
C ILE A 13 -7.88 11.92 -12.50
N ASN A 14 -7.33 13.12 -12.23
CA ASN A 14 -8.12 14.34 -12.03
C ASN A 14 -8.89 14.79 -13.30
N SER A 15 -8.45 14.41 -14.50
CA SER A 15 -9.17 14.68 -15.74
C SER A 15 -10.29 13.67 -16.04
N THR A 16 -10.40 12.60 -15.26
CA THR A 16 -11.42 11.56 -15.47
C THR A 16 -12.74 11.93 -14.77
N PRO A 17 -13.91 11.68 -15.39
CA PRO A 17 -15.20 11.83 -14.73
C PRO A 17 -15.28 11.08 -13.40
N ASN A 18 -15.94 11.69 -12.41
CA ASN A 18 -16.11 11.16 -11.04
C ASN A 18 -14.83 11.08 -10.20
N ALA A 19 -13.72 11.68 -10.64
CA ALA A 19 -12.56 11.89 -9.78
C ALA A 19 -12.73 13.13 -8.90
N GLU A 20 -12.33 13.04 -7.64
CA GLU A 20 -12.31 14.15 -6.69
C GLU A 20 -10.88 14.35 -6.21
N LEU A 21 -10.08 15.14 -6.93
CA LEU A 21 -8.69 15.46 -6.55
C LEU A 21 -8.39 16.97 -6.57
N SER A 22 -9.36 17.79 -6.99
CA SER A 22 -9.19 19.23 -7.19
C SER A 22 -8.80 20.01 -5.92
N ARG A 23 -9.13 19.46 -4.75
CA ARG A 23 -8.92 20.09 -3.44
C ARG A 23 -7.58 19.74 -2.80
N ILE A 24 -6.82 18.84 -3.41
CA ILE A 24 -5.56 18.35 -2.86
C ILE A 24 -4.37 18.64 -3.76
N SER A 25 -3.18 18.66 -3.17
CA SER A 25 -1.86 18.65 -3.81
C SER A 25 -1.07 17.44 -3.32
N ILE A 26 -0.06 17.07 -4.12
CA ILE A 26 0.98 16.14 -3.69
C ILE A 26 2.18 16.98 -3.27
N GLU A 27 2.69 16.71 -2.07
CA GLU A 27 3.81 17.45 -1.47
C GLU A 27 4.79 16.47 -0.81
N GLU A 28 6.05 16.90 -0.65
CA GLU A 28 7.09 16.14 0.06
C GLU A 28 7.18 16.64 1.50
N PHE A 29 6.96 15.76 2.46
CA PHE A 29 6.99 16.06 3.89
C PHE A 29 8.30 15.54 4.51
N SER A 30 8.92 16.36 5.36
CA SER A 30 10.12 15.97 6.07
C SER A 30 9.87 14.74 6.95
N GLY A 31 10.72 13.72 6.81
CA GLY A 31 10.68 12.50 7.62
C GLY A 31 9.62 11.46 7.25
N THR A 32 8.59 11.81 6.47
CA THR A 32 7.51 10.89 6.04
C THR A 32 7.49 10.65 4.53
N GLY A 33 8.16 11.51 3.76
CA GLY A 33 8.23 11.42 2.31
C GLY A 33 7.03 12.07 1.63
N ARG A 34 6.67 11.61 0.43
CA ARG A 34 5.52 12.12 -0.32
C ARG A 34 4.20 11.87 0.39
N GLY A 35 3.34 12.88 0.38
CA GLY A 35 2.00 12.81 0.95
C GLY A 35 1.00 13.70 0.20
N VAL A 36 -0.21 13.74 0.75
CA VAL A 36 -1.31 14.55 0.22
C VAL A 36 -1.55 15.74 1.15
N CYS A 37 -1.57 16.94 0.58
CA CYS A 37 -1.89 18.18 1.27
C CYS A 37 -3.23 18.73 0.78
N VAL A 38 -4.00 19.38 1.66
CA VAL A 38 -5.27 20.00 1.28
C VAL A 38 -5.04 21.47 0.93
N LYS A 39 -5.40 21.88 -0.28
CA LYS A 39 -5.20 23.24 -0.79
C LYS A 39 -6.15 24.28 -0.18
N LYS A 40 -7.30 23.84 0.34
CA LYS A 40 -8.37 24.70 0.86
C LYS A 40 -8.94 24.11 2.14
N SER A 41 -9.36 24.97 3.07
CA SER A 41 -10.01 24.52 4.30
C SER A 41 -11.17 23.57 4.00
N MET A 42 -11.20 22.43 4.67
CA MET A 42 -12.23 21.40 4.56
C MET A 42 -12.95 21.22 5.90
N ARG A 43 -14.26 21.03 5.83
CA ARG A 43 -15.08 20.67 6.99
C ARG A 43 -15.19 19.15 7.11
N GLY A 44 -15.40 18.67 8.34
CA GLY A 44 -15.71 17.27 8.57
C GLY A 44 -16.93 16.81 7.76
N GLY A 45 -16.86 15.60 7.19
CA GLY A 45 -17.92 15.03 6.35
C GLY A 45 -17.84 15.38 4.86
N GLN A 46 -16.87 16.21 4.43
CA GLN A 46 -16.64 16.46 3.01
C GLN A 46 -15.70 15.42 2.40
N VAL A 47 -15.99 14.99 1.16
CA VAL A 47 -15.10 14.12 0.38
C VAL A 47 -13.90 14.94 -0.10
N ALA A 48 -12.70 14.53 0.32
CA ALA A 48 -11.44 15.16 -0.08
C ALA A 48 -10.80 14.48 -1.30
N VAL A 49 -11.03 13.16 -1.42
CA VAL A 49 -10.39 12.28 -2.39
C VAL A 49 -11.43 11.32 -2.94
N GLY A 50 -11.50 11.21 -4.25
CA GLY A 50 -12.33 10.24 -4.98
C GLY A 50 -11.54 9.71 -6.17
N ILE A 51 -11.31 8.39 -6.18
CA ILE A 51 -10.56 7.71 -7.22
C ILE A 51 -11.53 6.82 -8.00
N PRO A 52 -11.70 7.04 -9.32
CA PRO A 52 -12.50 6.16 -10.15
C PRO A 52 -11.96 4.72 -10.14
N GLY A 53 -12.85 3.74 -10.06
CA GLY A 53 -12.49 2.32 -9.92
C GLY A 53 -11.59 1.77 -11.04
N GLN A 54 -11.59 2.40 -12.23
CA GLN A 54 -10.71 2.02 -13.34
C GLN A 54 -9.22 2.19 -13.05
N PHE A 55 -8.85 3.01 -12.05
CA PHE A 55 -7.47 3.24 -11.60
C PHE A 55 -7.09 2.39 -10.39
N VAL A 56 -7.96 1.47 -9.98
CA VAL A 56 -7.74 0.61 -8.81
C VAL A 56 -7.36 -0.78 -9.29
N ILE A 57 -6.21 -1.28 -8.83
CA ILE A 57 -5.80 -2.66 -9.05
C ILE A 57 -6.50 -3.53 -8.01
N THR A 58 -7.36 -4.44 -8.47
CA THR A 58 -8.06 -5.40 -7.61
C THR A 58 -7.54 -6.82 -7.82
N ALA A 59 -7.71 -7.66 -6.80
CA ALA A 59 -7.27 -9.06 -6.80
C ALA A 59 -8.18 -9.98 -7.62
N ASN A 60 -9.25 -9.44 -8.22
CA ASN A 60 -10.33 -10.23 -8.79
C ASN A 60 -10.36 -10.16 -10.32
N ALA A 61 -11.13 -11.05 -10.94
CA ALA A 61 -11.30 -11.10 -12.39
C ALA A 61 -11.85 -9.80 -13.02
N THR A 62 -12.46 -8.91 -12.22
CA THR A 62 -12.96 -7.61 -12.69
C THR A 62 -11.90 -6.50 -12.70
N SER A 63 -10.67 -6.81 -12.31
CA SER A 63 -9.56 -5.88 -12.28
C SER A 63 -9.35 -5.21 -13.64
N PRO A 64 -9.30 -3.86 -13.72
CA PRO A 64 -9.05 -3.13 -14.96
C PRO A 64 -7.75 -3.57 -15.66
N CYS A 65 -6.77 -4.02 -14.88
CA CYS A 65 -5.49 -4.55 -15.36
C CYS A 65 -5.61 -5.76 -16.30
N LEU A 66 -6.71 -6.53 -16.18
CA LEU A 66 -6.96 -7.76 -16.94
C LEU A 66 -7.75 -7.53 -18.23
N LYS A 67 -8.19 -6.29 -18.50
CA LYS A 67 -9.02 -5.97 -19.67
C LYS A 67 -8.30 -6.18 -21.01
N ASP A 68 -7.00 -5.94 -21.05
CA ASP A 68 -6.19 -6.08 -22.27
C ASP A 68 -5.49 -7.45 -22.37
N ASP A 69 -5.71 -8.32 -21.38
CA ASP A 69 -5.04 -9.60 -21.31
C ASP A 69 -5.66 -10.69 -22.18
N SER A 70 -4.77 -11.57 -22.65
CA SER A 70 -5.18 -12.81 -23.32
C SER A 70 -6.10 -13.64 -22.43
N GLU A 71 -7.01 -14.38 -23.07
CA GLU A 71 -7.95 -15.25 -22.38
C GLU A 71 -7.26 -16.38 -21.60
N ALA A 72 -6.06 -16.80 -22.03
CA ALA A 72 -5.21 -17.73 -21.28
C ALA A 72 -4.74 -17.12 -19.95
N TYR A 73 -4.41 -15.83 -19.95
CA TYR A 73 -3.96 -15.10 -18.76
C TYR A 73 -5.11 -14.88 -17.76
N ARG A 74 -6.29 -14.49 -18.24
CA ARG A 74 -7.49 -14.42 -17.40
C ARG A 74 -7.86 -15.77 -16.78
N ARG A 75 -7.71 -16.86 -17.54
CA ARG A 75 -7.89 -18.23 -17.02
C ARG A 75 -6.85 -18.60 -15.97
N TRP A 76 -5.60 -18.14 -16.09
CA TRP A 76 -4.58 -18.34 -15.08
C TRP A 76 -4.92 -17.58 -13.78
N ILE A 77 -5.31 -16.30 -13.87
CA ILE A 77 -5.78 -15.53 -12.71
C ILE A 77 -7.02 -16.18 -12.07
N GLY A 78 -8.00 -16.62 -12.85
CA GLY A 78 -9.19 -17.31 -12.31
C GLY A 78 -8.87 -18.67 -11.66
N LYS A 79 -7.83 -19.38 -12.13
CA LYS A 79 -7.29 -20.56 -11.43
C LYS A 79 -6.58 -20.16 -10.14
N MET A 80 -5.84 -19.06 -10.17
CA MET A 80 -5.19 -18.51 -8.98
C MET A 80 -6.21 -18.02 -7.96
N GLU A 81 -7.32 -17.39 -8.33
CA GLU A 81 -8.42 -17.03 -7.41
C GLU A 81 -8.96 -18.25 -6.64
N LYS A 82 -9.04 -19.43 -7.28
CA LYS A 82 -9.42 -20.67 -6.60
C LYS A 82 -8.37 -21.15 -5.60
N ILE A 83 -7.08 -21.09 -5.99
CA ILE A 83 -5.94 -21.49 -5.14
C ILE A 83 -5.69 -20.46 -4.01
N LEU A 84 -6.01 -19.19 -4.26
CA LEU A 84 -5.78 -18.03 -3.40
C LEU A 84 -7.08 -17.54 -2.75
N SER A 85 -8.11 -18.37 -2.68
CA SER A 85 -9.31 -18.08 -1.88
C SER A 85 -8.88 -18.09 -0.41
N GLY A 86 -8.46 -16.92 0.10
CA GLY A 86 -7.77 -16.74 1.38
C GLY A 86 -6.40 -16.03 1.31
N ALA A 87 -5.88 -15.76 0.11
CA ALA A 87 -4.58 -15.13 -0.15
C ALA A 87 -4.67 -13.99 -1.18
N GLU A 88 -5.68 -13.13 -1.05
CA GLU A 88 -5.89 -11.94 -1.91
C GLU A 88 -4.65 -11.05 -2.00
N LEU A 89 -3.89 -10.94 -0.90
CA LEU A 89 -2.62 -10.22 -0.86
C LEU A 89 -1.60 -10.79 -1.85
N LEU A 90 -1.50 -12.11 -1.97
CA LEU A 90 -0.57 -12.76 -2.90
C LEU A 90 -1.01 -12.53 -4.35
N ALA A 91 -2.33 -12.56 -4.62
CA ALA A 91 -2.86 -12.23 -5.94
C ALA A 91 -2.49 -10.79 -6.35
N LEU A 92 -2.65 -9.82 -5.45
CA LEU A 92 -2.25 -8.42 -5.70
C LEU A 92 -0.74 -8.27 -5.94
N VAL A 93 0.09 -9.00 -5.18
CA VAL A 93 1.54 -8.99 -5.37
C VAL A 93 1.91 -9.53 -6.76
N LEU A 94 1.33 -10.66 -7.16
CA LEU A 94 1.59 -11.27 -8.47
C LEU A 94 1.11 -10.37 -9.62
N LEU A 95 -0.08 -9.79 -9.50
CA LEU A 95 -0.59 -8.82 -10.48
C LEU A 95 0.34 -7.62 -10.61
N ARG A 96 0.80 -7.05 -9.49
CA ARG A 96 1.77 -5.94 -9.49
C ARG A 96 3.09 -6.32 -10.18
N LEU A 97 3.62 -7.51 -9.88
CA LEU A 97 4.86 -8.00 -10.49
C LEU A 97 4.71 -8.20 -12.00
N LEU A 98 3.56 -8.73 -12.43
CA LEU A 98 3.25 -8.88 -13.84
C LEU A 98 3.19 -7.51 -14.54
N GLU A 99 2.40 -6.58 -14.03
CA GLU A 99 2.26 -5.24 -14.62
C GLU A 99 3.64 -4.56 -14.73
N ARG A 100 4.54 -4.78 -13.76
CA ARG A 100 5.92 -4.28 -13.82
C ARG A 100 6.78 -4.97 -14.88
N SER A 101 6.53 -6.25 -15.16
CA SER A 101 7.27 -7.04 -16.16
C SER A 101 6.83 -6.77 -17.60
N ARG A 102 5.67 -6.13 -17.81
CA ARG A 102 5.17 -5.78 -19.13
C ARG A 102 6.05 -4.74 -19.79
N SER A 103 6.76 -5.17 -20.83
CA SER A 103 7.61 -4.30 -21.65
C SER A 103 6.82 -3.42 -22.63
N ASN A 104 5.52 -3.68 -22.79
CA ASN A 104 4.64 -3.06 -23.78
C ASN A 104 3.66 -2.03 -23.20
N LEU A 105 3.73 -1.71 -21.91
CA LEU A 105 2.90 -0.65 -21.35
C LEU A 105 3.37 0.71 -21.86
N ASP A 106 2.45 1.45 -22.49
CA ASP A 106 2.70 2.83 -22.90
C ASP A 106 3.20 3.64 -21.69
N PRO A 107 4.29 4.43 -21.82
CA PRO A 107 4.75 5.34 -20.77
C PRO A 107 3.70 6.36 -20.29
N SER A 108 2.59 6.55 -21.00
CA SER A 108 1.47 7.39 -20.60
C SER A 108 0.31 6.61 -19.97
N ASP A 109 0.33 5.28 -20.02
CA ASP A 109 -0.69 4.43 -19.39
C ASP A 109 -0.64 4.60 -17.86
N TRP A 110 -1.82 4.66 -17.24
CA TRP A 110 -1.94 4.90 -15.79
C TRP A 110 -1.26 3.81 -14.96
N ARG A 111 -1.21 2.55 -15.44
CA ARG A 111 -0.52 1.44 -14.76
C ARG A 111 0.98 1.67 -14.76
N SER A 112 1.52 2.06 -15.92
CA SER A 112 2.93 2.40 -16.09
C SER A 112 3.34 3.60 -15.23
N LEU A 113 2.50 4.64 -15.21
CA LEU A 113 2.66 5.79 -14.33
C LEU A 113 2.64 5.36 -12.86
N TYR A 114 1.59 4.68 -12.41
CA TYR A 114 1.44 4.18 -11.03
C TYR A 114 2.66 3.37 -10.58
N LEU A 115 3.09 2.37 -11.35
CA LEU A 115 4.22 1.53 -10.97
C LEU A 115 5.54 2.30 -10.82
N ARG A 116 5.74 3.36 -11.60
CA ARG A 116 6.93 4.23 -11.50
C ARG A 116 6.87 5.20 -10.33
N THR A 117 5.69 5.45 -9.75
CA THR A 117 5.55 6.27 -8.53
C THR A 117 5.86 5.50 -7.26
N LEU A 118 5.83 4.15 -7.30
CA LEU A 118 5.98 3.33 -6.11
C LEU A 118 7.42 3.35 -5.59
N PRO A 119 7.62 3.44 -4.26
CA PRO A 119 8.94 3.34 -3.65
C PRO A 119 9.66 2.05 -4.04
N SER A 120 10.98 2.14 -4.24
CA SER A 120 11.87 1.01 -4.50
C SER A 120 12.22 0.23 -3.23
N LYS A 121 12.07 0.85 -2.06
CA LYS A 121 12.28 0.28 -0.73
C LYS A 121 11.16 0.73 0.20
N TYR A 122 10.82 -0.13 1.15
CA TYR A 122 9.86 0.17 2.22
C TYR A 122 10.56 -0.01 3.57
N PRO A 123 10.16 0.73 4.62
CA PRO A 123 10.70 0.56 5.97
C PRO A 123 10.14 -0.69 6.66
N THR A 124 10.05 -1.81 5.95
CA THR A 124 9.60 -3.10 6.49
C THR A 124 10.79 -3.95 6.92
N ILE A 125 10.56 -4.91 7.82
CA ILE A 125 11.59 -5.83 8.36
C ILE A 125 12.36 -6.55 7.24
N SER A 126 11.72 -6.81 6.11
CA SER A 126 12.35 -7.42 4.94
C SER A 126 13.53 -6.61 4.37
N TYR A 127 13.57 -5.29 4.60
CA TYR A 127 14.64 -4.39 4.17
C TYR A 127 15.61 -3.99 5.29
N TRP A 128 15.41 -4.50 6.51
CA TRP A 128 16.27 -4.19 7.64
C TRP A 128 17.67 -4.77 7.46
N THR A 129 18.68 -3.99 7.85
CA THR A 129 20.04 -4.49 7.93
C THR A 129 20.18 -5.52 9.06
N GLU A 130 21.27 -6.29 9.04
CA GLU A 130 21.56 -7.20 10.16
C GLU A 130 21.75 -6.46 11.49
N VAL A 131 22.18 -5.20 11.44
CA VAL A 131 22.30 -4.35 12.63
C VAL A 131 20.91 -4.01 13.17
N ASP A 132 19.99 -3.56 12.31
CA ASP A 132 18.61 -3.24 12.70
C ASP A 132 17.90 -4.46 13.30
N LYS A 133 18.08 -5.64 12.69
CA LYS A 133 17.51 -6.91 13.20
C LYS A 133 18.08 -7.26 14.59
N LYS A 134 19.38 -7.07 14.80
CA LYS A 134 20.02 -7.30 16.11
C LYS A 134 19.50 -6.33 17.17
N ILE A 135 19.39 -5.05 16.84
CA ILE A 135 18.83 -4.04 17.74
C ILE A 135 17.39 -4.40 18.10
N PHE A 136 16.56 -4.76 17.12
CA PHE A 136 15.18 -5.16 17.36
C PHE A 136 15.09 -6.42 18.24
N SER A 137 15.94 -7.42 18.02
CA SER A 137 16.01 -8.62 18.86
C SER A 137 16.37 -8.31 20.31
N ALA A 138 17.38 -7.45 20.51
CA ALA A 138 17.79 -7.00 21.84
C ALA A 138 16.66 -6.22 22.54
N ALA A 139 16.04 -5.27 21.84
CA ALA A 139 14.91 -4.48 22.37
C ALA A 139 13.70 -5.36 22.72
N SER A 140 13.36 -6.32 21.85
CA SER A 140 12.27 -7.27 22.07
C SER A 140 12.52 -8.15 23.30
N SER A 141 13.78 -8.58 23.51
CA SER A 141 14.17 -9.38 24.67
C SER A 141 14.02 -8.60 25.98
N VAL A 142 14.44 -7.33 26.00
CA VAL A 142 14.25 -6.44 27.16
C VAL A 142 12.76 -6.24 27.44
N LEU A 143 11.96 -5.97 26.40
CA LEU A 143 10.52 -5.78 26.54
C LEU A 143 9.82 -7.03 27.11
N ALA A 144 10.19 -8.22 26.65
CA ALA A 144 9.65 -9.48 27.17
C ALA A 144 9.95 -9.68 28.66
N VAL A 145 11.15 -9.33 29.11
CA VAL A 145 11.53 -9.39 30.54
C VAL A 145 10.70 -8.42 31.37
N GLU A 146 10.54 -7.18 30.91
CA GLU A 146 9.76 -6.16 31.62
C GLU A 146 8.26 -6.51 31.67
N LEU A 147 7.70 -7.03 30.57
CA LEU A 147 6.33 -7.57 30.54
C LEU A 147 6.15 -8.70 31.56
N GLY A 148 7.08 -9.66 31.60
CA GLY A 148 7.03 -10.76 32.56
C GLY A 148 7.22 -10.34 34.03
N LYS A 149 7.90 -9.21 34.28
CA LYS A 149 7.96 -8.58 35.63
C LYS A 149 6.64 -7.90 35.99
N ALA A 150 6.07 -7.15 35.05
CA ALA A 150 4.80 -6.45 35.23
C ALA A 150 3.65 -7.45 35.50
N GLU A 151 3.60 -8.55 34.74
CA GLU A 151 2.61 -9.61 34.91
C GLU A 151 2.71 -10.28 36.29
N ARG A 152 3.93 -10.63 36.72
CA ARG A 152 4.17 -11.18 38.07
C ARG A 152 3.77 -10.22 39.18
N THR A 153 4.11 -8.94 39.04
CA THR A 153 3.77 -7.90 40.02
C THR A 153 2.25 -7.72 40.11
N CYS A 154 1.56 -7.69 38.96
CA CYS A 154 0.11 -7.62 38.90
C CYS A 154 -0.55 -8.84 39.56
N LYS A 155 -0.04 -10.05 39.30
CA LYS A 155 -0.56 -11.29 39.90
C LYS A 155 -0.45 -11.28 41.43
N ILE A 156 0.71 -10.90 41.97
CA ILE A 156 0.93 -10.77 43.43
C ILE A 156 -0.01 -9.72 44.04
N PHE A 157 -0.24 -8.61 43.34
CA PHE A 157 -1.12 -7.54 43.81
C PHE A 157 -2.60 -8.00 43.84
N CYS A 158 -3.07 -8.67 42.79
CA CYS A 158 -4.43 -9.23 42.73
C CYS A 158 -4.67 -10.30 43.80
N GLU A 159 -3.70 -11.19 44.05
CA GLU A 159 -3.78 -12.21 45.12
C GLU A 159 -3.82 -11.59 46.52
N LYS A 160 -3.24 -10.40 46.71
CA LYS A 160 -3.30 -9.65 47.98
C LYS A 160 -4.60 -8.87 48.20
N ILE A 161 -5.31 -8.49 47.13
CA ILE A 161 -6.59 -7.77 47.22
C ILE A 161 -7.78 -8.72 47.34
N GLY A 162 -7.65 -9.96 46.85
CA GLY A 162 -8.68 -11.01 46.97
C GLY A 162 -8.71 -11.74 48.32
N LYS A 163 -7.92 -11.32 49.31
CA LYS A 163 -7.93 -11.79 50.70
C LYS A 163 -8.34 -10.67 51.62
#